data_AF-A0A0S8HAY2-F1
#
_entry.id   AF-A0A0S8HAY2-F1
#
_cell.length_a   1.000
_cell.length_b   1.000
_cell.length_c   1.000
_cell.angle_alpha   90.00
_cell.angle_beta   90.00
_cell.angle_gamma   90.00
#
_symmetry.space_group_name_H-M   'P 1'
#
loop_
_entity.id
_entity.type
_entity.pdbx_description
1 polymer ?
#
loop_
_entity_poly.entity_id
_entity_poly.type
_entity_poly.pdbx_seq_one_letter_code
_entity_poly.pdbx_strand_id
1 'polypeptide(L)'
;MPHVLPMSRREMDRLGWQELDVLLVSGDAYVDHPSFGTALLGRWLVLHGYRVGIVAQPRWASPQDLLAMGRPRLMAGVTAGALDSMLAHYTAFRKKRHDDAYTPGGRAGARPNRACLVYAGIVKQAFPRLPIVLGGIEASLRRITHYDFWTDKLRRSILLDAKADMLLYGMAERGILAAAQRLRDGLALAGPSVPGAAYIGSPDDLPPGAEVIELPSHEDILADPRKLMAATLAMEQHVHHATAYAVHRVEGRSLILTPPRPLATRELDQLYALRFTREPHPFYEGRKIPAADMIRFSINSHRGCGGGCSFCTLAVHQGRRIRSRSPASILKEAESLARNRRFTGSISDVGGPTANMWGGVCSDDPARCRRASCLFPGICPHFVVDPMRLIGLLHKVRAVKGIKHVRVASGIRHDLALKDVRYIRALVRDFVGGQLKLAPEHVADQVLRLMRKPGSKVFERFLDLFEKECAAAGKQQFVVPYLISAFPGCTPQHMQQLAQWLARRGWRPEQVQCFMPLPGTTAAAMYYAGIDPAGKPIPVARTDADRLKMHHILLGDRPGRPRR
;
A
#
# COMPACT_ATOMS: atom_id res chain seq x y z
N MET A 1 -24.01 -13.99 7.73
CA MET A 1 -23.15 -13.04 6.99
C MET A 1 -23.77 -12.83 5.61
N PRO A 2 -23.98 -11.59 5.16
CA PRO A 2 -24.70 -11.32 3.91
C PRO A 2 -23.87 -11.75 2.69
N HIS A 3 -24.56 -12.02 1.57
CA HIS A 3 -23.91 -12.40 0.31
C HIS A 3 -22.97 -11.31 -0.18
N VAL A 4 -23.40 -10.04 -0.11
CA VAL A 4 -22.59 -8.82 -0.27
C VAL A 4 -23.02 -7.79 0.79
N LEU A 5 -22.17 -6.81 1.10
CA LEU A 5 -22.54 -5.72 2.00
C LEU A 5 -23.51 -4.77 1.29
N PRO A 6 -24.55 -4.24 1.96
CA PRO A 6 -25.54 -3.37 1.32
C PRO A 6 -24.91 -2.03 0.88
N MET A 7 -25.28 -1.59 -0.32
CA MET A 7 -25.00 -0.26 -0.86
C MET A 7 -26.25 0.62 -0.98
N SER A 8 -27.41 0.12 -0.56
CA SER A 8 -28.69 0.82 -0.66
C SER A 8 -29.64 0.46 0.49
N ARG A 9 -30.60 1.34 0.79
CA ARG A 9 -31.70 1.05 1.75
C ARG A 9 -32.43 -0.24 1.39
N ARG A 10 -32.77 -0.44 0.11
CA ARG A 10 -33.45 -1.67 -0.37
C ARG A 10 -32.67 -2.94 -0.02
N GLU A 11 -31.34 -2.90 -0.09
CA GLU A 11 -30.51 -4.05 0.29
C GLU A 11 -30.42 -4.24 1.80
N MET A 12 -30.46 -3.14 2.58
CA MET A 12 -30.60 -3.21 4.03
C MET A 12 -31.94 -3.84 4.44
N ASP A 13 -33.04 -3.45 3.80
CA ASP A 13 -34.38 -3.99 4.06
C ASP A 13 -34.43 -5.51 3.83
N ARG A 14 -33.79 -6.00 2.76
CA ARG A 14 -33.64 -7.44 2.49
C ARG A 14 -32.83 -8.19 3.56
N LEU A 15 -31.96 -7.49 4.28
CA LEU A 15 -31.19 -8.03 5.40
C LEU A 15 -31.92 -7.86 6.75
N GLY A 16 -33.09 -7.21 6.77
CA GLY A 16 -33.80 -6.85 7.99
C GLY A 16 -33.10 -5.76 8.80
N TRP A 17 -32.24 -4.95 8.18
CA TRP A 17 -31.46 -3.92 8.87
C TRP A 17 -32.13 -2.56 8.75
N GLN A 18 -32.75 -2.11 9.83
CA GLN A 18 -33.36 -0.76 9.90
C GLN A 18 -32.33 0.37 9.95
N GLU A 19 -31.14 0.07 10.48
CA GLU A 19 -30.02 0.99 10.58
C GLU A 19 -28.69 0.23 10.45
N LEU A 20 -27.62 0.98 10.16
CA LEU A 20 -26.25 0.48 10.16
C LEU A 20 -25.56 0.84 11.47
N ASP A 21 -24.62 0.02 11.91
CA ASP A 21 -23.69 0.42 12.98
C ASP A 21 -22.55 1.26 12.40
N VAL A 22 -22.02 0.85 11.23
CA VAL A 22 -20.91 1.53 10.55
C VAL A 22 -21.24 1.75 9.08
N LEU A 23 -21.02 2.98 8.61
CA LEU A 23 -21.08 3.32 7.18
C LEU A 23 -19.66 3.50 6.63
N LEU A 24 -19.27 2.75 5.61
CA LEU A 24 -17.96 2.91 4.97
C LEU A 24 -18.10 3.71 3.66
N VAL A 25 -17.39 4.82 3.55
CA VAL A 25 -17.33 5.67 2.35
C VAL A 25 -15.98 5.46 1.64
N SER A 26 -16.02 5.06 0.38
CA SER A 26 -14.82 4.66 -0.36
C SER A 26 -14.69 5.37 -1.71
N GLY A 27 -13.45 5.75 -2.08
CA GLY A 27 -13.13 6.24 -3.42
C GLY A 27 -13.01 5.16 -4.49
N ASP A 28 -12.98 3.87 -4.11
CA ASP A 28 -13.04 2.74 -5.05
C ASP A 28 -14.49 2.31 -5.29
N ALA A 29 -14.75 1.69 -6.43
CA ALA A 29 -15.94 0.87 -6.61
C ALA A 29 -15.98 -0.30 -5.61
N TYR A 30 -17.17 -0.72 -5.20
CA TYR A 30 -17.32 -1.88 -4.32
C TYR A 30 -17.11 -3.17 -5.11
N VAL A 31 -15.92 -3.75 -4.98
CA VAL A 31 -15.63 -5.12 -5.39
C VAL A 31 -15.54 -5.96 -4.13
N ASP A 32 -16.36 -6.99 -4.04
CA ASP A 32 -16.41 -7.85 -2.86
C ASP A 32 -15.28 -8.89 -2.91
N HIS A 33 -14.05 -8.42 -2.72
CA HIS A 33 -12.83 -9.24 -2.81
C HIS A 33 -11.88 -8.92 -1.63
N PRO A 34 -11.13 -9.90 -1.10
CA PRO A 34 -10.17 -9.68 0.00
C PRO A 34 -8.96 -8.79 -0.35
N SER A 35 -8.90 -8.23 -1.56
CA SER A 35 -7.86 -7.28 -2.00
C SER A 35 -8.37 -5.83 -1.98
N PHE A 36 -9.66 -5.63 -1.76
CA PHE A 36 -10.27 -4.31 -1.62
C PHE A 36 -10.45 -4.03 -0.13
N GLY A 37 -9.70 -3.07 0.39
CA GLY A 37 -9.62 -2.80 1.84
C GLY A 37 -10.99 -2.53 2.47
N THR A 38 -11.84 -1.75 1.81
CA THR A 38 -13.20 -1.44 2.29
C THR A 38 -14.07 -2.70 2.42
N ALA A 39 -14.06 -3.57 1.40
CA ALA A 39 -14.81 -4.83 1.42
C ALA A 39 -14.30 -5.76 2.53
N LEU A 40 -12.98 -5.89 2.64
CA LEU A 40 -12.33 -6.71 3.64
C LEU A 40 -12.64 -6.26 5.07
N LEU A 41 -12.52 -4.95 5.36
CA LEU A 41 -12.80 -4.40 6.68
C LEU A 41 -14.30 -4.44 7.00
N GLY A 42 -15.16 -4.22 6.01
CA GLY A 42 -16.61 -4.34 6.18
C GLY A 42 -17.01 -5.77 6.56
N ARG A 43 -16.49 -6.78 5.86
CA ARG A 43 -16.74 -8.19 6.22
C ARG A 43 -16.14 -8.57 7.56
N TRP A 44 -14.98 -8.01 7.90
CA TRP A 44 -14.36 -8.20 9.21
C TRP A 44 -15.25 -7.65 10.33
N LEU A 45 -15.83 -6.47 10.18
CA LEU A 45 -16.79 -5.91 11.14
C LEU A 45 -18.07 -6.75 11.23
N VAL A 46 -18.62 -7.20 10.09
CA VAL A 46 -19.82 -8.07 10.11
C VAL A 46 -19.56 -9.42 10.80
N LEU A 47 -18.37 -10.00 10.62
CA LEU A 47 -17.95 -11.19 11.37
C LEU A 47 -18.02 -10.96 12.88
N HIS A 48 -17.76 -9.72 13.35
CA HIS A 48 -17.79 -9.33 14.75
C HIS A 48 -19.13 -8.73 15.20
N GLY A 49 -20.21 -8.96 14.45
CA GLY A 49 -21.58 -8.64 14.86
C GLY A 49 -22.06 -7.24 14.51
N TYR A 50 -21.32 -6.46 13.72
CA TYR A 50 -21.76 -5.12 13.29
C TYR A 50 -22.53 -5.15 11.98
N ARG A 51 -23.55 -4.30 11.84
CA ARG A 51 -24.25 -4.01 10.59
C ARG A 51 -23.46 -2.97 9.81
N VAL A 52 -22.99 -3.32 8.61
CA VAL A 52 -22.08 -2.46 7.83
C VAL A 52 -22.59 -2.27 6.42
N GLY A 53 -22.66 -1.01 5.98
CA GLY A 53 -22.96 -0.65 4.59
C GLY A 53 -21.80 0.09 3.93
N ILE A 54 -21.80 0.11 2.59
CA ILE A 54 -20.77 0.78 1.80
C ILE A 54 -21.40 1.82 0.88
N VAL A 55 -20.86 3.04 0.88
CA VAL A 55 -21.08 4.03 -0.17
C VAL A 55 -19.80 4.14 -0.99
N ALA A 56 -19.83 3.55 -2.19
CA ALA A 56 -18.68 3.51 -3.09
C ALA A 56 -18.81 4.62 -4.14
N GLN A 57 -17.79 5.47 -4.25
CA GLN A 57 -17.71 6.60 -5.17
C GLN A 57 -18.94 7.52 -5.11
N PRO A 58 -19.33 8.03 -3.93
CA PRO A 58 -20.48 8.94 -3.83
C PRO A 58 -20.22 10.20 -4.65
N ARG A 59 -21.31 10.76 -5.18
CA ARG A 59 -21.32 12.14 -5.64
C ARG A 59 -21.00 13.04 -4.44
N TRP A 60 -20.04 13.93 -4.59
CA TRP A 60 -19.58 14.78 -3.49
C TRP A 60 -20.10 16.22 -3.57
N ALA A 61 -20.92 16.54 -4.55
CA ALA A 61 -21.63 17.82 -4.62
C ALA A 61 -22.84 17.89 -3.67
N SER A 62 -23.28 16.74 -3.14
CA SER A 62 -24.45 16.62 -2.26
C SER A 62 -24.31 15.43 -1.32
N PRO A 63 -24.86 15.47 -0.10
CA PRO A 63 -24.85 14.36 0.85
C PRO A 63 -25.86 13.25 0.53
N GLN A 64 -26.63 13.36 -0.56
CA GLN A 64 -27.79 12.49 -0.82
C GLN A 64 -27.46 10.99 -0.87
N ASP A 65 -26.31 10.63 -1.44
CA ASP A 65 -25.87 9.22 -1.54
C ASP A 65 -25.62 8.60 -0.14
N LEU A 66 -25.22 9.42 0.84
CA LEU A 66 -25.03 9.00 2.22
C LEU A 66 -26.37 8.98 2.95
N LEU A 67 -27.19 10.03 2.80
CA LEU A 67 -28.51 10.14 3.41
C LEU A 67 -29.42 8.97 3.03
N ALA A 68 -29.31 8.48 1.79
CA ALA A 68 -30.05 7.31 1.31
C ALA A 68 -29.78 6.02 2.12
N MET A 69 -28.62 5.91 2.77
CA MET A 69 -28.30 4.78 3.65
C MET A 69 -28.82 4.97 5.08
N GLY A 70 -29.20 6.19 5.44
CA GLY A 70 -29.53 6.59 6.81
C GLY A 70 -28.30 6.81 7.68
N ARG A 71 -28.51 7.48 8.82
CA ARG A 71 -27.45 7.75 9.79
C ARG A 71 -27.00 6.43 10.44
N PRO A 72 -25.70 6.09 10.41
CA PRO A 72 -25.21 4.94 11.17
C PRO A 72 -25.18 5.25 12.66
N ARG A 73 -25.36 4.21 13.49
CA ARG A 73 -25.42 4.30 14.95
C ARG A 73 -24.10 4.68 15.58
N LEU A 74 -22.97 4.14 15.09
CA LEU A 74 -21.66 4.32 15.71
C LEU A 74 -20.80 5.35 14.98
N MET A 75 -20.47 5.10 13.72
CA MET A 75 -19.48 5.92 12.99
C MET A 75 -19.57 5.80 11.48
N ALA A 76 -18.91 6.73 10.80
CA ALA A 76 -18.54 6.60 9.40
C ALA A 76 -17.03 6.37 9.24
N GLY A 77 -16.65 5.35 8.47
CA GLY A 77 -15.27 5.11 8.04
C GLY A 77 -15.03 5.70 6.65
N VAL A 78 -13.98 6.49 6.46
CA VAL A 78 -13.72 7.19 5.19
C VAL A 78 -12.35 6.82 4.63
N THR A 79 -12.29 6.44 3.34
CA THR A 79 -11.05 6.12 2.64
C THR A 79 -11.06 6.59 1.19
N ALA A 80 -9.90 7.01 0.69
CA ALA A 80 -9.68 7.27 -0.74
C ALA A 80 -9.70 5.98 -1.59
N GLY A 81 -9.67 4.80 -0.96
CA GLY A 81 -9.60 3.50 -1.64
C GLY A 81 -8.20 2.87 -1.58
N ALA A 82 -7.92 1.98 -2.52
CA ALA A 82 -6.68 1.22 -2.63
C ALA A 82 -5.49 2.06 -3.12
N LEU A 83 -5.75 3.25 -3.67
CA LEU A 83 -4.74 4.21 -4.13
C LEU A 83 -5.04 5.60 -3.56
N ASP A 84 -3.98 6.37 -3.36
CA ASP A 84 -4.07 7.81 -3.09
C ASP A 84 -4.85 8.52 -4.22
N SER A 85 -5.79 9.41 -3.86
CA SER A 85 -6.68 10.03 -4.85
C SER A 85 -5.93 10.94 -5.82
N MET A 86 -4.83 11.56 -5.41
CA MET A 86 -4.03 12.40 -6.30
C MET A 86 -3.22 11.54 -7.27
N LEU A 87 -2.70 10.39 -6.83
CA LEU A 87 -2.05 9.42 -7.73
C LEU A 87 -3.01 8.79 -8.74
N ALA A 88 -4.26 8.57 -8.34
CA ALA A 88 -5.31 8.08 -9.22
C ALA A 88 -5.67 9.09 -10.32
N HIS A 89 -5.49 10.39 -10.06
CA HIS A 89 -5.86 11.46 -11.00
C HIS A 89 -4.70 12.02 -11.80
N TYR A 90 -3.48 11.96 -11.30
CA TYR A 90 -2.36 12.67 -11.91
C TYR A 90 -1.14 11.78 -12.11
N THR A 91 -0.39 12.11 -13.17
CA THR A 91 0.93 11.56 -13.45
C THR A 91 2.01 12.29 -12.64
N ALA A 92 3.26 11.78 -12.69
CA ALA A 92 4.43 12.43 -12.07
C ALA A 92 4.67 13.87 -12.54
N PHE A 93 4.18 14.24 -13.73
CA PHE A 93 4.27 15.59 -14.29
C PHE A 93 2.95 16.34 -14.23
N ARG A 94 2.10 16.01 -13.25
CA ARG A 94 0.82 16.70 -12.95
C ARG A 94 -0.19 16.72 -14.11
N LYS A 95 0.00 15.89 -15.14
CA LYS A 95 -1.01 15.67 -16.19
C LYS A 95 -2.12 14.79 -15.65
N LYS A 96 -3.38 15.13 -15.97
CA LYS A 96 -4.54 14.32 -15.61
C LYS A 96 -4.47 12.96 -16.31
N ARG A 97 -4.88 11.91 -15.58
CA ARG A 97 -5.11 10.57 -16.13
C ARG A 97 -6.50 10.52 -16.76
N HIS A 98 -6.63 9.67 -17.77
CA HIS A 98 -7.90 9.44 -18.46
C HIS A 98 -8.57 8.12 -18.07
N ASP A 99 -7.89 7.35 -17.21
CA ASP A 99 -8.30 6.05 -16.70
C ASP A 99 -8.21 5.98 -15.15
N ASP A 100 -9.06 5.14 -14.56
CA ASP A 100 -8.96 4.70 -13.16
C ASP A 100 -9.33 3.22 -13.05
N ALA A 101 -8.36 2.38 -12.68
CA ALA A 101 -8.54 0.94 -12.58
C ALA A 101 -9.57 0.51 -11.51
N TYR A 102 -9.89 1.38 -10.55
CA TYR A 102 -10.82 1.10 -9.45
C TYR A 102 -12.23 1.64 -9.69
N THR A 103 -12.51 2.16 -10.89
CA THR A 103 -13.80 2.76 -11.26
C THR A 103 -14.55 1.89 -12.29
N PRO A 104 -15.90 1.82 -12.25
CA PRO A 104 -16.67 1.08 -13.25
C PRO A 104 -16.42 1.63 -14.66
N GLY A 105 -16.10 0.72 -15.59
CA GLY A 105 -15.71 1.04 -16.96
C GLY A 105 -14.30 1.62 -17.10
N GLY A 106 -13.49 1.65 -16.04
CA GLY A 106 -12.14 2.21 -16.07
C GLY A 106 -12.08 3.73 -16.23
N ARG A 107 -13.20 4.44 -16.01
CA ARG A 107 -13.32 5.88 -16.26
C ARG A 107 -12.61 6.69 -15.18
N ALA A 108 -11.91 7.75 -15.58
CA ALA A 108 -11.36 8.71 -14.62
C ALA A 108 -12.45 9.62 -14.03
N GLY A 109 -12.14 10.25 -12.89
CA GLY A 109 -12.93 11.34 -12.32
C GLY A 109 -14.09 10.94 -11.41
N ALA A 110 -14.17 9.68 -10.97
CA ALA A 110 -15.23 9.20 -10.05
C ALA A 110 -14.87 9.33 -8.55
N ARG A 111 -13.65 9.76 -8.23
CA ARG A 111 -13.24 10.19 -6.88
C ARG A 111 -12.84 11.67 -6.93
N PRO A 112 -12.91 12.44 -5.84
CA PRO A 112 -12.38 13.79 -5.82
C PRO A 112 -10.89 13.81 -5.44
N ASN A 113 -10.20 14.91 -5.74
CA ASN A 113 -8.86 15.17 -5.21
C ASN A 113 -8.90 15.25 -3.68
N ARG A 114 -7.97 14.57 -3.01
CA ARG A 114 -7.91 14.45 -1.54
C ARG A 114 -9.23 13.89 -1.00
N ALA A 115 -9.61 12.74 -1.55
CA ALA A 115 -10.88 12.10 -1.32
C ALA A 115 -11.24 11.96 0.17
N CYS A 116 -10.27 11.67 1.06
CA CYS A 116 -10.54 11.59 2.49
C CYS A 116 -11.08 12.92 3.07
N LEU A 117 -10.56 14.07 2.63
CA LEU A 117 -11.02 15.38 3.09
C LEU A 117 -12.45 15.67 2.61
N VAL A 118 -12.69 15.46 1.32
CA VAL A 118 -13.99 15.75 0.68
C VAL A 118 -15.06 14.81 1.24
N TYR A 119 -14.76 13.52 1.35
CA TYR A 119 -15.70 12.54 1.88
C TYR A 119 -15.98 12.73 3.37
N ALA A 120 -15.01 13.14 4.18
CA ALA A 120 -15.28 13.54 5.56
C ALA A 120 -16.21 14.77 5.63
N GLY A 121 -16.04 15.73 4.72
CA GLY A 121 -16.92 16.90 4.61
C GLY A 121 -18.37 16.52 4.32
N ILE A 122 -18.64 15.68 3.31
CA ILE A 122 -20.00 15.26 3.00
C ILE A 122 -20.62 14.39 4.09
N VAL A 123 -19.83 13.59 4.81
CA VAL A 123 -20.32 12.84 5.99
C VAL A 123 -20.81 13.80 7.06
N LYS A 124 -20.08 14.88 7.34
CA LYS A 124 -20.51 15.89 8.33
C LYS A 124 -21.78 16.62 7.91
N GLN A 125 -21.90 16.91 6.61
CA GLN A 125 -23.10 17.53 6.05
C GLN A 125 -24.30 16.58 6.16
N ALA A 126 -24.12 15.29 5.87
CA ALA A 126 -25.18 14.29 5.98
C ALA A 126 -25.56 14.02 7.44
N PHE A 127 -24.57 13.91 8.32
CA PHE A 127 -24.71 13.39 9.67
C PHE A 127 -23.92 14.24 10.69
N PRO A 128 -24.45 15.40 11.11
CA PRO A 128 -23.81 16.24 12.11
C PRO A 128 -23.47 15.46 13.39
N ARG A 129 -22.28 15.70 13.96
CA ARG A 129 -21.75 15.04 15.17
C ARG A 129 -21.58 13.51 15.08
N LEU A 130 -21.69 12.92 13.89
CA LEU A 130 -21.34 11.51 13.73
C LEU A 130 -19.81 11.36 13.80
N PRO A 131 -19.27 10.41 14.60
CA PRO A 131 -17.84 10.14 14.61
C PRO A 131 -17.32 9.70 13.24
N ILE A 132 -16.20 10.28 12.82
CA ILE A 132 -15.54 10.01 11.54
C ILE A 132 -14.16 9.41 11.79
N VAL A 133 -13.93 8.24 11.20
CA VAL A 133 -12.66 7.54 11.24
C VAL A 133 -12.06 7.49 9.84
N LEU A 134 -10.93 8.17 9.64
CA LEU A 134 -10.18 8.12 8.38
C LEU A 134 -9.37 6.83 8.28
N GLY A 135 -9.15 6.31 7.08
CA GLY A 135 -8.30 5.16 6.84
C GLY A 135 -7.74 5.09 5.42
N GLY A 136 -7.05 3.99 5.15
CA GLY A 136 -6.42 3.74 3.85
C GLY A 136 -5.06 4.42 3.68
N ILE A 137 -4.46 4.25 2.49
CA ILE A 137 -3.10 4.73 2.19
C ILE A 137 -3.03 6.25 2.26
N GLU A 138 -4.01 6.96 1.67
CA GLU A 138 -4.04 8.42 1.64
C GLU A 138 -3.98 9.04 3.04
N ALA A 139 -4.79 8.50 3.97
CA ALA A 139 -4.81 8.96 5.35
C ALA A 139 -3.54 8.54 6.11
N SER A 140 -3.17 7.26 6.02
CA SER A 140 -1.99 6.70 6.70
C SER A 140 -0.73 7.53 6.45
N LEU A 141 -0.48 7.90 5.19
CA LEU A 141 0.73 8.60 4.78
C LEU A 141 0.74 10.10 5.14
N ARG A 142 -0.41 10.66 5.53
CA ARG A 142 -0.58 12.06 5.89
C ARG A 142 -0.96 12.25 7.37
N ARG A 143 -0.69 11.24 8.20
CA ARG A 143 -1.07 11.24 9.61
C ARG A 143 -0.32 12.29 10.45
N ILE A 144 0.89 12.68 10.06
CA ILE A 144 1.65 13.79 10.68
C ILE A 144 1.96 14.87 9.64
N THR A 145 2.71 15.91 10.01
CA THR A 145 3.23 16.89 9.05
C THR A 145 3.97 16.19 7.91
N HIS A 146 3.64 16.55 6.67
CA HIS A 146 4.18 15.91 5.47
C HIS A 146 4.36 16.93 4.34
N TYR A 147 5.24 16.60 3.40
CA TYR A 147 5.35 17.34 2.14
C TYR A 147 4.25 16.90 1.16
N ASP A 148 3.48 17.86 0.64
CA ASP A 148 2.46 17.67 -0.39
C ASP A 148 2.99 18.17 -1.75
N PHE A 149 3.48 17.22 -2.56
CA PHE A 149 4.08 17.50 -3.88
C PHE A 149 3.16 18.28 -4.84
N TRP A 150 1.85 18.11 -4.70
CA TRP A 150 0.85 18.72 -5.60
C TRP A 150 0.70 20.22 -5.41
N THR A 151 0.84 20.70 -4.17
CA THR A 151 0.78 22.14 -3.85
C THR A 151 2.14 22.72 -3.49
N ASP A 152 3.19 21.89 -3.50
CA ASP A 152 4.56 22.24 -3.11
C ASP A 152 4.63 22.90 -1.72
N LYS A 153 3.95 22.30 -0.74
CA LYS A 153 3.82 22.84 0.62
C LYS A 153 3.99 21.75 1.66
N LEU A 154 4.47 22.14 2.83
CA LEU A 154 4.30 21.36 4.05
C LEU A 154 2.85 21.49 4.51
N ARG A 155 2.22 20.37 4.83
CA ARG A 155 0.87 20.31 5.36
C ARG A 155 0.88 19.60 6.69
N ARG A 156 0.07 20.08 7.63
CA ARG A 156 -0.22 19.39 8.89
C ARG A 156 -0.98 18.07 8.65
N SER A 157 -1.28 17.35 9.72
CA SER A 157 -2.02 16.08 9.66
C SER A 157 -3.35 16.22 8.90
N ILE A 158 -3.65 15.25 8.03
CA ILE A 158 -4.94 15.17 7.34
C ILE A 158 -6.11 15.00 8.32
N LEU A 159 -5.87 14.46 9.52
CA LEU A 159 -6.89 14.34 10.58
C LEU A 159 -7.45 15.72 10.95
N LEU A 160 -6.55 16.69 11.14
CA LEU A 160 -6.87 18.06 11.49
C LEU A 160 -7.59 18.79 10.36
N ASP A 161 -7.11 18.62 9.12
CA ASP A 161 -7.71 19.25 7.94
C ASP A 161 -9.10 18.68 7.62
N ALA A 162 -9.31 17.38 7.80
CA ALA A 162 -10.61 16.75 7.67
C ALA A 162 -11.55 17.12 8.84
N LYS A 163 -10.98 17.61 9.95
CA LYS A 163 -11.58 17.67 11.30
C LYS A 163 -12.27 16.34 11.68
N ALA A 164 -11.65 15.22 11.35
CA ALA A 164 -12.16 13.90 11.73
C ALA A 164 -11.74 13.57 13.17
N ASP A 165 -12.42 12.62 13.79
CA ASP A 165 -12.21 12.29 15.21
C ASP A 165 -11.03 11.34 15.42
N MET A 166 -10.76 10.47 14.45
CA MET A 166 -9.66 9.52 14.48
C MET A 166 -9.18 9.17 13.06
N LEU A 167 -7.92 8.76 12.96
CA LEU A 167 -7.34 8.19 11.76
C LEU A 167 -6.71 6.84 12.10
N LEU A 168 -7.08 5.79 11.39
CA LEU A 168 -6.44 4.48 11.51
C LEU A 168 -5.40 4.32 10.40
N TYR A 169 -4.15 4.09 10.79
CA TYR A 169 -3.03 3.94 9.87
C TYR A 169 -2.54 2.50 9.78
N GLY A 170 -2.12 2.14 8.58
CA GLY A 170 -1.65 0.80 8.26
C GLY A 170 -2.76 -0.23 8.16
N MET A 171 -2.51 -1.46 8.63
CA MET A 171 -3.49 -2.56 8.60
C MET A 171 -4.48 -2.40 9.76
N ALA A 172 -5.68 -1.90 9.44
CA ALA A 172 -6.63 -1.37 10.40
C ALA A 172 -7.62 -2.39 10.98
N GLU A 173 -7.49 -3.69 10.74
CA GLU A 173 -8.48 -4.70 11.18
C GLU A 173 -8.76 -4.65 12.69
N ARG A 174 -7.71 -4.57 13.51
CA ARG A 174 -7.85 -4.42 14.96
C ARG A 174 -8.26 -3.01 15.37
N GLY A 175 -7.73 -2.00 14.69
CA GLY A 175 -8.04 -0.59 14.97
C GLY A 175 -9.52 -0.27 14.76
N ILE A 176 -10.10 -0.69 13.63
CA ILE A 176 -11.50 -0.40 13.30
C ILE A 176 -12.46 -1.16 14.21
N LEU A 177 -12.09 -2.39 14.60
CA LEU A 177 -12.86 -3.18 15.55
C LEU A 177 -12.83 -2.53 16.94
N ALA A 178 -11.65 -2.12 17.42
CA ALA A 178 -11.51 -1.45 18.70
C ALA A 178 -12.24 -0.09 18.73
N ALA A 179 -12.19 0.68 17.63
CA ALA A 179 -12.94 1.92 17.49
C ALA A 179 -14.46 1.69 17.58
N ALA A 180 -14.98 0.68 16.85
CA ALA A 180 -16.39 0.32 16.89
C ALA A 180 -16.82 -0.17 18.28
N GLN A 181 -15.99 -0.97 18.95
CA GLN A 181 -16.23 -1.47 20.31
C GLN A 181 -16.32 -0.31 21.31
N ARG A 182 -15.37 0.63 21.30
CA ARG A 182 -15.40 1.80 22.18
C ARG A 182 -16.70 2.58 22.04
N LEU A 183 -17.10 2.89 20.82
CA LEU A 183 -18.32 3.64 20.56
C LEU A 183 -19.58 2.87 20.97
N ARG A 184 -19.61 1.55 20.74
CA ARG A 184 -20.72 0.69 21.19
C ARG A 184 -20.83 0.70 22.72
N ASP A 185 -19.70 0.73 23.40
CA ASP A 185 -19.61 0.70 24.86
C ASP A 185 -19.74 2.12 25.48
N GLY A 186 -20.12 3.14 24.68
CA GLY A 186 -20.35 4.52 25.13
C GLY A 186 -19.09 5.35 25.37
N LEU A 187 -17.92 4.87 24.96
CA LEU A 187 -16.64 5.54 25.15
C LEU A 187 -16.29 6.45 23.96
N ALA A 188 -15.53 7.51 24.23
CA ALA A 188 -14.96 8.37 23.19
C ALA A 188 -13.97 7.58 22.30
N LEU A 189 -13.88 7.94 21.01
CA LEU A 189 -12.90 7.34 20.10
C LEU A 189 -11.47 7.58 20.58
N ALA A 190 -11.14 8.82 20.95
CA ALA A 190 -9.84 9.18 21.48
C ALA A 190 -9.49 8.32 22.70
N GLY A 191 -8.29 7.73 22.70
CA GLY A 191 -7.79 6.94 23.80
C GLY A 191 -6.69 5.95 23.40
N PRO A 192 -5.88 5.50 24.38
CA PRO A 192 -4.68 4.71 24.12
C PRO A 192 -4.95 3.28 23.62
N SER A 193 -6.19 2.80 23.75
CA SER A 193 -6.52 1.38 23.52
C SER A 193 -6.77 1.00 22.06
N VAL A 194 -6.85 1.95 21.12
CA VAL A 194 -7.12 1.67 19.70
C VAL A 194 -5.80 1.49 18.95
N PRO A 195 -5.43 0.28 18.49
CA PRO A 195 -4.13 0.06 17.85
C PRO A 195 -4.02 0.75 16.49
N GLY A 196 -2.88 1.37 16.20
CA GLY A 196 -2.61 2.00 14.91
C GLY A 196 -3.52 3.20 14.64
N ALA A 197 -3.84 3.98 15.67
CA ALA A 197 -4.68 5.17 15.58
C ALA A 197 -3.84 6.44 15.70
N ALA A 198 -4.34 7.52 15.10
CA ALA A 198 -3.93 8.89 15.37
C ALA A 198 -5.17 9.68 15.80
N TYR A 199 -5.07 10.40 16.91
CA TYR A 199 -6.15 11.23 17.46
C TYR A 199 -5.58 12.44 18.21
N ILE A 200 -6.40 13.48 18.42
CA ILE A 200 -6.01 14.63 19.25
C ILE A 200 -6.32 14.31 20.72
N GLY A 201 -5.34 14.46 21.60
CA GLY A 201 -5.48 14.16 23.04
C GLY A 201 -4.34 14.75 23.87
N SER A 202 -4.31 14.47 25.18
CA SER A 202 -3.20 14.88 26.04
C SER A 202 -2.15 13.78 26.17
N PRO A 203 -0.84 14.08 26.07
CA PRO A 203 0.22 13.14 26.45
C PRO A 203 0.08 12.63 27.90
N ASP A 204 -0.56 13.40 28.78
CA ASP A 204 -0.80 13.00 30.18
C ASP A 204 -1.84 11.87 30.31
N ASP A 205 -2.68 11.66 29.28
CA ASP A 205 -3.66 10.57 29.24
C ASP A 205 -3.06 9.24 28.76
N LEU A 206 -1.75 9.22 28.48
CA LEU A 206 -1.05 8.00 28.07
C LEU A 206 -0.88 7.04 29.25
N PRO A 207 -0.86 5.72 29.00
CA PRO A 207 -0.67 4.75 30.08
C PRO A 207 0.64 5.02 30.85
N PRO A 208 0.64 4.89 32.19
CA PRO A 208 1.85 5.05 32.99
C PRO A 208 2.99 4.15 32.48
N GLY A 209 4.18 4.71 32.33
CA GLY A 209 5.36 3.99 31.81
C GLY A 209 5.34 3.71 30.30
N ALA A 210 4.38 4.29 29.55
CA ALA A 210 4.39 4.20 28.10
C ALA A 210 5.67 4.82 27.50
N GLU A 211 6.33 4.08 26.61
CA GLU A 211 7.40 4.64 25.79
C GLU A 211 6.80 5.61 24.77
N VAL A 212 7.37 6.81 24.67
CA VAL A 212 6.88 7.87 23.79
C VAL A 212 8.00 8.38 22.88
N ILE A 213 7.74 8.39 21.58
CA ILE A 213 8.59 9.02 20.57
C ILE A 213 8.05 10.44 20.32
N GLU A 214 8.79 11.45 20.78
CA GLU A 214 8.50 12.85 20.46
C GLU A 214 8.92 13.16 19.03
N LEU A 215 7.95 13.56 18.20
CA LEU A 215 8.17 13.99 16.83
C LEU A 215 8.35 15.51 16.79
N PRO A 216 9.22 16.06 15.90
CA PRO A 216 9.33 17.50 15.70
C PRO A 216 7.97 18.14 15.45
N SER A 217 7.70 19.30 16.07
CA SER A 217 6.40 19.98 15.92
C SER A 217 6.16 20.43 14.48
N HIS A 218 4.90 20.74 14.15
CA HIS A 218 4.58 21.32 12.85
C HIS A 218 5.34 22.63 12.61
N GLU A 219 5.43 23.46 13.64
CA GLU A 219 6.11 24.76 13.63
C GLU A 219 7.62 24.58 13.43
N ASP A 220 8.26 23.61 14.11
CA ASP A 220 9.68 23.29 13.89
C ASP A 220 9.93 22.81 12.45
N ILE A 221 9.01 22.01 11.90
CA ILE A 221 9.12 21.49 10.53
C ILE A 221 8.94 22.62 9.49
N LEU A 222 8.10 23.60 9.77
CA LEU A 222 7.97 24.80 8.93
C LEU A 222 9.23 25.68 8.98
N ALA A 223 9.86 25.79 10.16
CA ALA A 223 11.05 26.60 10.36
C ALA A 223 12.33 25.97 9.78
N ASP A 224 12.46 24.64 9.84
CA ASP A 224 13.64 23.92 9.36
C ASP A 224 13.24 22.64 8.57
N PRO A 225 13.43 22.61 7.24
CA PRO A 225 13.18 21.44 6.41
C PRO A 225 13.91 20.17 6.86
N ARG A 226 15.04 20.27 7.58
CA ARG A 226 15.74 19.09 8.16
C ARG A 226 14.89 18.39 9.22
N LYS A 227 14.00 19.11 9.90
CA LYS A 227 13.07 18.54 10.87
C LYS A 227 12.01 17.67 10.19
N LEU A 228 11.65 17.91 8.92
CA LEU A 228 10.83 16.97 8.15
C LEU A 228 11.52 15.60 8.01
N MET A 229 12.83 15.60 7.73
CA MET A 229 13.62 14.37 7.66
C MET A 229 13.62 13.65 9.02
N ALA A 230 13.89 14.38 10.10
CA ALA A 230 13.88 13.82 11.45
C ALA A 230 12.52 13.21 11.82
N ALA A 231 11.43 13.94 11.58
CA ALA A 231 10.06 13.46 11.82
C ALA A 231 9.73 12.21 10.99
N THR A 232 10.15 12.18 9.72
CA THR A 232 9.90 11.04 8.82
C THR A 232 10.67 9.78 9.26
N LEU A 233 11.93 9.92 9.70
CA LEU A 233 12.74 8.81 10.19
C LEU A 233 12.22 8.27 11.53
N ALA A 234 11.84 9.16 12.46
CA ALA A 234 11.23 8.77 13.72
C ALA A 234 9.87 8.07 13.50
N MET A 235 9.05 8.58 12.57
CA MET A 235 7.80 7.93 12.16
C MET A 235 8.02 6.55 11.53
N GLU A 236 9.08 6.38 10.72
CA GLU A 236 9.48 5.07 10.18
C GLU A 236 9.84 4.10 11.31
N GLN A 237 10.64 4.53 12.29
CA GLN A 237 11.01 3.73 13.47
C GLN A 237 9.79 3.34 14.31
N HIS A 238 8.88 4.28 14.57
CA HIS A 238 7.64 4.04 15.30
C HIS A 238 6.82 2.89 14.70
N VAL A 239 6.65 2.87 13.36
CA VAL A 239 5.94 1.78 12.67
C VAL A 239 6.75 0.48 12.68
N HIS A 240 8.07 0.55 12.60
CA HIS A 240 8.93 -0.62 12.56
C HIS A 240 8.95 -1.40 13.88
N HIS A 241 9.07 -0.71 15.01
CA HIS A 241 9.05 -1.33 16.33
C HIS A 241 7.62 -1.66 16.74
N ALA A 242 6.70 -0.70 16.53
CA ALA A 242 5.29 -0.81 16.87
C ALA A 242 5.06 -1.17 18.35
N THR A 243 5.80 -0.51 19.23
CA THR A 243 5.76 -0.69 20.70
C THR A 243 5.49 0.62 21.42
N ALA A 244 6.17 1.69 21.02
CA ALA A 244 6.01 3.03 21.57
C ALA A 244 4.76 3.74 21.02
N TYR A 245 4.30 4.75 21.75
CA TYR A 245 3.45 5.82 21.24
C TYR A 245 4.32 6.84 20.52
N ALA A 246 3.71 7.71 19.71
CA ALA A 246 4.37 8.91 19.21
C ALA A 246 3.50 10.14 19.40
N VAL A 247 4.13 11.28 19.70
CA VAL A 247 3.45 12.56 19.91
C VAL A 247 3.97 13.55 18.89
N HIS A 248 3.05 14.18 18.17
CA HIS A 248 3.34 15.21 17.17
C HIS A 248 2.57 16.49 17.53
N ARG A 249 3.28 17.56 17.91
CA ARG A 249 2.66 18.83 18.28
C ARG A 249 2.29 19.64 17.04
N VAL A 250 1.07 20.19 17.01
CA VAL A 250 0.55 21.03 15.93
C VAL A 250 -0.35 22.11 16.51
N GLU A 251 0.00 23.37 16.35
CA GLU A 251 -0.84 24.53 16.74
C GLU A 251 -1.36 24.43 18.18
N GLY A 252 -0.45 24.15 19.13
CA GLY A 252 -0.78 23.99 20.55
C GLY A 252 -1.55 22.72 20.93
N ARG A 253 -1.81 21.81 19.98
CA ARG A 253 -2.47 20.52 20.20
C ARG A 253 -1.50 19.35 20.04
N SER A 254 -1.75 18.27 20.77
CA SER A 254 -0.97 17.04 20.66
C SER A 254 -1.73 16.01 19.82
N LEU A 255 -1.13 15.62 18.71
CA LEU A 255 -1.57 14.46 17.94
C LEU A 255 -0.85 13.21 18.49
N ILE A 256 -1.61 12.30 19.07
CA ILE A 256 -1.13 11.05 19.64
C ILE A 256 -1.27 9.94 18.61
N LEU A 257 -0.19 9.20 18.37
CA LEU A 257 -0.18 7.99 17.57
C LEU A 257 0.02 6.78 18.48
N THR A 258 -0.89 5.83 18.41
CA THR A 258 -0.78 4.55 19.13
C THR A 258 -0.04 3.51 18.30
N PRO A 259 0.75 2.60 18.88
CA PRO A 259 1.48 1.58 18.13
C PRO A 259 0.52 0.68 17.31
N PRO A 260 0.86 0.36 16.04
CA PRO A 260 0.02 -0.51 15.23
C PRO A 260 0.17 -1.96 15.68
N ARG A 261 -0.91 -2.75 15.57
CA ARG A 261 -0.90 -4.17 15.96
C ARG A 261 -1.37 -5.06 14.83
N PRO A 262 -0.49 -5.45 13.89
CA PRO A 262 -0.85 -6.33 12.78
C PRO A 262 -1.39 -7.68 13.26
N LEU A 263 -2.25 -8.30 12.45
CA LEU A 263 -2.81 -9.62 12.72
C LEU A 263 -1.72 -10.71 12.76
N ALA A 264 -1.93 -11.71 13.63
CA ALA A 264 -1.16 -12.94 13.62
C ALA A 264 -1.63 -13.88 12.48
N THR A 265 -0.86 -14.93 12.20
CA THR A 265 -1.18 -15.90 11.12
C THR A 265 -2.58 -16.49 11.27
N ARG A 266 -2.99 -16.90 12.48
CA ARG A 266 -4.33 -17.48 12.71
C ARG A 266 -5.46 -16.50 12.37
N GLU A 267 -5.29 -15.22 12.73
CA GLU A 267 -6.29 -14.19 12.44
C GLU A 267 -6.29 -13.82 10.95
N LEU A 268 -5.13 -13.78 10.30
CA LEU A 268 -5.05 -13.63 8.84
C LEU A 268 -5.76 -14.79 8.14
N ASP A 269 -5.55 -16.02 8.58
CA ASP A 269 -6.21 -17.20 8.01
C ASP A 269 -7.73 -17.11 8.16
N GLN A 270 -8.23 -16.64 9.31
CA GLN A 270 -9.66 -16.39 9.54
C GLN A 270 -10.20 -15.30 8.60
N LEU A 271 -9.46 -14.20 8.46
CA LEU A 271 -9.83 -13.07 7.61
C LEU A 271 -9.96 -13.48 6.13
N TYR A 272 -9.00 -14.24 5.62
CA TYR A 272 -9.03 -14.73 4.23
C TYR A 272 -9.95 -15.95 4.02
N ALA A 273 -10.44 -16.56 5.11
CA ALA A 273 -11.48 -17.60 5.05
C ALA A 273 -12.91 -17.02 4.98
N LEU A 274 -13.07 -15.70 5.14
CA LEU A 274 -14.37 -15.04 4.97
C LEU A 274 -14.90 -15.28 3.55
N ARG A 275 -16.23 -15.42 3.44
CA ARG A 275 -16.90 -15.67 2.16
C ARG A 275 -16.97 -14.38 1.35
N PHE A 276 -16.12 -14.24 0.35
CA PHE A 276 -16.17 -13.16 -0.65
C PHE A 276 -16.72 -13.70 -1.97
N THR A 277 -17.52 -12.90 -2.68
CA THR A 277 -18.00 -13.26 -4.02
C THR A 277 -16.88 -13.15 -5.06
N ARG A 278 -15.86 -12.32 -4.79
CA ARG A 278 -14.77 -11.94 -5.69
C ARG A 278 -15.24 -11.23 -6.97
N GLU A 279 -16.43 -10.65 -6.92
CA GLU A 279 -17.06 -9.97 -8.05
C GLU A 279 -17.37 -8.50 -7.70
N PRO A 280 -17.43 -7.61 -8.70
CA PRO A 280 -18.07 -6.31 -8.57
C PRO A 280 -19.48 -6.42 -7.99
N HIS A 281 -19.87 -5.44 -7.18
CA HIS A 281 -21.23 -5.38 -6.65
C HIS A 281 -22.27 -5.38 -7.79
N PRO A 282 -23.41 -6.09 -7.67
CA PRO A 282 -24.43 -6.18 -8.72
C PRO A 282 -24.97 -4.83 -9.21
N PHE A 283 -24.92 -3.78 -8.37
CA PHE A 283 -25.26 -2.39 -8.74
C PHE A 283 -24.56 -1.88 -10.00
N TYR A 284 -23.38 -2.43 -10.34
CA TYR A 284 -22.65 -1.98 -11.52
C TYR A 284 -23.15 -2.59 -12.84
N GLU A 285 -24.15 -3.48 -12.81
CA GLU A 285 -24.82 -4.05 -13.98
C GLU A 285 -23.85 -4.68 -14.99
N GLY A 286 -22.83 -5.38 -14.48
CA GLY A 286 -21.83 -6.06 -15.31
C GLY A 286 -20.75 -5.16 -15.90
N ARG A 287 -20.73 -3.85 -15.60
CA ARG A 287 -19.61 -2.97 -15.98
C ARG A 287 -18.29 -3.50 -15.41
N LYS A 288 -17.28 -3.60 -16.28
CA LYS A 288 -15.94 -4.05 -15.89
C LYS A 288 -15.27 -3.07 -14.93
N ILE A 289 -14.59 -3.60 -13.92
CA ILE A 289 -13.69 -2.83 -13.05
C ILE A 289 -12.28 -3.41 -13.28
N PRO A 290 -11.36 -2.69 -13.95
CA PRO A 290 -10.08 -3.26 -14.39
C PRO A 290 -9.27 -3.90 -13.26
N ALA A 291 -9.27 -3.29 -12.07
CA ALA A 291 -8.59 -3.84 -10.91
C ALA A 291 -9.18 -5.19 -10.48
N ALA A 292 -10.52 -5.37 -10.55
CA ALA A 292 -11.19 -6.62 -10.21
C ALA A 292 -10.82 -7.75 -11.17
N ASP A 293 -10.77 -7.47 -12.47
CA ASP A 293 -10.39 -8.46 -13.49
C ASP A 293 -8.94 -8.94 -13.30
N MET A 294 -8.02 -8.03 -12.96
CA MET A 294 -6.62 -8.35 -12.71
C MET A 294 -6.44 -9.33 -11.53
N ILE A 295 -7.22 -9.16 -10.46
CA ILE A 295 -7.04 -9.86 -9.18
C ILE A 295 -8.05 -10.99 -8.93
N ARG A 296 -9.04 -11.19 -9.80
CA ARG A 296 -10.16 -12.12 -9.61
C ARG A 296 -9.73 -13.50 -9.09
N PHE A 297 -8.68 -14.06 -9.71
CA PHE A 297 -8.13 -15.38 -9.39
C PHE A 297 -6.67 -15.28 -8.91
N SER A 298 -6.37 -14.29 -8.07
CA SER A 298 -5.10 -14.22 -7.32
C SER A 298 -5.29 -14.56 -5.84
N ILE A 299 -4.21 -15.01 -5.20
CA ILE A 299 -4.16 -15.35 -3.78
C ILE A 299 -3.09 -14.48 -3.10
N ASN A 300 -3.50 -13.71 -2.09
CA ASN A 300 -2.55 -13.00 -1.24
C ASN A 300 -1.98 -13.97 -0.19
N SER A 301 -0.70 -14.27 -0.24
CA SER A 301 -0.01 -15.21 0.66
C SER A 301 0.50 -14.56 1.95
N HIS A 302 0.83 -13.26 1.92
CA HIS A 302 1.37 -12.52 3.06
C HIS A 302 1.23 -11.00 2.88
N ARG A 303 1.43 -10.29 4.00
CA ARG A 303 1.53 -8.83 4.08
C ARG A 303 2.86 -8.41 4.71
N GLY A 304 3.18 -7.14 4.56
CA GLY A 304 4.43 -6.55 5.06
C GLY A 304 5.58 -6.71 4.06
N CYS A 305 6.59 -5.83 4.19
CA CYS A 305 7.76 -5.84 3.30
C CYS A 305 9.05 -5.51 4.05
N GLY A 306 9.99 -6.46 4.09
CA GLY A 306 11.31 -6.29 4.71
C GLY A 306 12.27 -5.37 3.92
N GLY A 307 11.87 -4.94 2.72
CA GLY A 307 12.72 -4.20 1.80
C GLY A 307 13.11 -2.80 2.25
N GLY A 308 12.24 -2.09 2.99
CA GLY A 308 12.52 -0.77 3.56
C GLY A 308 12.99 0.29 2.56
N CYS A 309 12.56 0.21 1.29
CA CYS A 309 12.96 1.13 0.23
C CYS A 309 12.45 2.54 0.55
N SER A 310 13.31 3.55 0.45
CA SER A 310 13.06 4.90 0.99
C SER A 310 11.88 5.65 0.34
N PHE A 311 11.46 5.23 -0.85
CA PHE A 311 10.35 5.78 -1.62
C PHE A 311 9.07 4.95 -1.55
N CYS A 312 9.15 3.76 -0.95
CA CYS A 312 8.05 2.81 -0.94
C CYS A 312 7.20 3.01 0.31
N THR A 313 5.88 2.99 0.14
CA THR A 313 4.92 3.16 1.23
C THR A 313 4.59 1.86 1.94
N LEU A 314 4.98 0.70 1.38
CA LEU A 314 4.62 -0.62 1.89
C LEU A 314 5.08 -0.85 3.34
N ALA A 315 6.33 -0.52 3.67
CA ALA A 315 6.85 -0.76 5.02
C ALA A 315 6.20 0.17 6.06
N VAL A 316 5.90 1.41 5.67
CA VAL A 316 5.25 2.40 6.55
C VAL A 316 3.74 2.14 6.70
N HIS A 317 3.11 1.50 5.71
CA HIS A 317 1.68 1.17 5.75
C HIS A 317 1.42 -0.25 6.26
N GLN A 318 2.00 -1.28 5.65
CA GLN A 318 1.77 -2.68 6.07
C GLN A 318 2.68 -3.15 7.20
N GLY A 319 3.72 -2.38 7.51
CA GLY A 319 4.79 -2.80 8.42
C GLY A 319 5.93 -3.51 7.70
N ARG A 320 7.11 -3.49 8.32
CA ARG A 320 8.30 -4.18 7.81
C ARG A 320 8.31 -5.68 8.06
N ARG A 321 7.62 -6.11 9.13
CA ARG A 321 7.54 -7.52 9.53
C ARG A 321 6.60 -8.26 8.58
N ILE A 322 7.07 -9.38 8.04
CA ILE A 322 6.24 -10.24 7.21
C ILE A 322 5.19 -10.92 8.10
N ARG A 323 3.94 -10.90 7.63
CA ARG A 323 2.82 -11.62 8.24
C ARG A 323 2.24 -12.56 7.20
N SER A 324 2.60 -13.83 7.33
CA SER A 324 2.25 -14.87 6.36
C SER A 324 1.01 -15.61 6.79
N ARG A 325 0.16 -15.94 5.81
CA ARG A 325 -0.90 -16.95 5.97
C ARG A 325 -0.30 -18.33 6.03
N SER A 326 -1.01 -19.26 6.66
CA SER A 326 -0.59 -20.66 6.66
C SER A 326 -0.75 -21.29 5.27
N PRO A 327 0.04 -22.33 4.94
CA PRO A 327 -0.17 -23.13 3.74
C PRO A 327 -1.59 -23.67 3.64
N ALA A 328 -2.17 -24.11 4.77
CA ALA A 328 -3.52 -24.65 4.82
C ALA A 328 -4.59 -23.61 4.43
N SER A 329 -4.45 -22.36 4.89
CA SER A 329 -5.35 -21.27 4.47
C SER A 329 -5.26 -20.99 2.97
N ILE A 330 -4.04 -20.96 2.43
CA ILE A 330 -3.80 -20.72 1.01
C ILE A 330 -4.38 -21.84 0.14
N LEU A 331 -4.20 -23.10 0.54
CA LEU A 331 -4.73 -24.26 -0.18
C LEU A 331 -6.27 -24.29 -0.14
N LYS A 332 -6.89 -24.02 1.01
CA LYS A 332 -8.36 -23.91 1.11
C LYS A 332 -8.93 -22.82 0.20
N GLU A 333 -8.24 -21.69 0.07
CA GLU A 333 -8.66 -20.65 -0.87
C GLU A 333 -8.49 -21.11 -2.31
N ALA A 334 -7.40 -21.79 -2.66
CA ALA A 334 -7.18 -22.35 -3.99
C ALA A 334 -8.28 -23.37 -4.36
N GLU A 335 -8.69 -24.24 -3.44
CA GLU A 335 -9.81 -25.18 -3.61
C GLU A 335 -11.14 -24.43 -3.80
N SER A 336 -11.35 -23.32 -3.08
CA SER A 336 -12.53 -22.48 -3.27
C SER A 336 -12.54 -21.81 -4.65
N LEU A 337 -11.38 -21.33 -5.13
CA LEU A 337 -11.25 -20.75 -6.47
C LEU A 337 -11.51 -21.80 -7.55
N ALA A 338 -10.98 -23.02 -7.38
CA ALA A 338 -11.17 -24.13 -8.31
C ALA A 338 -12.63 -24.54 -8.51
N ARG A 339 -13.49 -24.29 -7.51
CA ARG A 339 -14.94 -24.54 -7.57
C ARG A 339 -15.75 -23.39 -8.17
N ASN A 340 -15.14 -22.23 -8.42
CA ASN A 340 -15.84 -21.10 -9.02
C ASN A 340 -16.14 -21.40 -10.50
N ARG A 341 -17.41 -21.22 -10.91
CA ARG A 341 -17.88 -21.51 -12.29
C ARG A 341 -17.15 -20.71 -13.38
N ARG A 342 -16.57 -19.55 -13.05
CA ARG A 342 -15.80 -18.69 -13.98
C ARG A 342 -14.31 -19.00 -13.97
N PHE A 343 -13.85 -19.93 -13.14
CA PHE A 343 -12.44 -20.28 -13.03
C PHE A 343 -12.00 -21.11 -14.24
N THR A 344 -10.94 -20.67 -14.91
CA THR A 344 -10.42 -21.28 -16.14
C THR A 344 -9.30 -22.28 -15.89
N GLY A 345 -8.99 -22.57 -14.62
CA GLY A 345 -7.85 -23.40 -14.21
C GLY A 345 -6.54 -22.63 -14.01
N SER A 346 -6.55 -21.30 -14.04
CA SER A 346 -5.34 -20.48 -13.88
C SER A 346 -5.43 -19.56 -12.66
N ILE A 347 -4.52 -19.74 -11.71
CA ILE A 347 -4.26 -18.74 -10.66
C ILE A 347 -3.23 -17.74 -11.19
N SER A 348 -3.64 -16.47 -11.30
CA SER A 348 -2.85 -15.40 -11.92
C SER A 348 -1.67 -14.96 -11.05
N ASP A 349 -1.79 -15.12 -9.73
CA ASP A 349 -0.73 -14.82 -8.78
C ASP A 349 -0.94 -15.52 -7.44
N VAL A 350 0.13 -16.03 -6.84
CA VAL A 350 0.19 -16.38 -5.41
C VAL A 350 1.33 -15.59 -4.81
N GLY A 351 0.99 -14.48 -4.16
CA GLY A 351 1.98 -13.45 -3.87
C GLY A 351 1.59 -12.49 -2.77
N GLY A 352 2.34 -11.41 -2.64
CA GLY A 352 2.13 -10.37 -1.65
C GLY A 352 2.89 -9.13 -2.11
N PRO A 353 3.21 -8.20 -1.21
CA PRO A 353 4.02 -7.03 -1.57
C PRO A 353 5.33 -7.39 -2.28
N THR A 354 5.92 -8.53 -1.92
CA THR A 354 7.05 -9.13 -2.64
C THR A 354 6.94 -10.65 -2.51
N ALA A 355 6.67 -11.37 -3.60
CA ALA A 355 6.23 -12.77 -3.52
C ALA A 355 7.20 -13.67 -2.74
N ASN A 356 8.51 -13.56 -3.00
CA ASN A 356 9.56 -14.36 -2.35
C ASN A 356 9.92 -13.92 -0.91
N MET A 357 9.05 -13.17 -0.24
CA MET A 357 9.14 -12.91 1.20
C MET A 357 8.18 -13.77 2.03
N TRP A 358 7.29 -14.56 1.41
CA TRP A 358 6.39 -15.43 2.15
C TRP A 358 7.16 -16.37 3.09
N GLY A 359 6.70 -16.48 4.34
CA GLY A 359 7.36 -17.24 5.39
C GLY A 359 8.57 -16.56 6.03
N GLY A 360 8.93 -15.33 5.61
CA GLY A 360 10.03 -14.56 6.20
C GLY A 360 9.77 -14.21 7.67
N VAL A 361 10.79 -14.34 8.51
CA VAL A 361 10.72 -14.02 9.96
C VAL A 361 12.01 -13.35 10.43
N CYS A 362 11.91 -12.58 11.52
CA CYS A 362 13.08 -12.09 12.25
C CYS A 362 13.42 -13.12 13.33
N SER A 363 14.65 -13.63 13.36
CA SER A 363 15.11 -14.60 14.36
C SER A 363 15.69 -13.96 15.63
N ASP A 364 15.74 -12.63 15.69
CA ASP A 364 16.15 -11.83 16.86
C ASP A 364 14.98 -10.92 17.30
N ASP A 365 15.13 -10.26 18.44
CA ASP A 365 14.16 -9.32 18.99
C ASP A 365 13.99 -8.07 18.12
N PRO A 366 12.82 -7.89 17.48
CA PRO A 366 12.55 -6.72 16.66
C PRO A 366 12.55 -5.40 17.44
N ALA A 367 12.32 -5.42 18.76
CA ALA A 367 12.29 -4.21 19.59
C ALA A 367 13.69 -3.56 19.70
N ARG A 368 14.76 -4.36 19.64
CA ARG A 368 16.15 -3.86 19.69
C ARG A 368 16.71 -3.49 18.31
N CYS A 369 15.99 -3.78 17.23
CA CYS A 369 16.48 -3.63 15.86
C CYS A 369 16.53 -2.16 15.42
N ARG A 370 17.74 -1.62 15.18
CA ARG A 370 17.94 -0.24 14.70
C ARG A 370 18.05 -0.09 13.18
N ARG A 371 18.06 -1.21 12.43
CA ARG A 371 18.16 -1.14 10.97
C ARG A 371 16.92 -0.45 10.41
N ALA A 372 17.05 0.28 9.30
CA ALA A 372 15.88 0.79 8.56
C ALA A 372 15.28 -0.29 7.63
N SER A 373 16.13 -1.17 7.09
CA SER A 373 15.75 -2.23 6.14
C SER A 373 16.31 -3.58 6.57
N CYS A 374 15.53 -4.65 6.36
CA CYS A 374 16.00 -6.02 6.52
C CYS A 374 16.91 -6.44 5.36
N LEU A 375 16.88 -5.74 4.22
CA LEU A 375 17.60 -6.13 3.00
C LEU A 375 18.73 -5.16 2.58
N PHE A 376 18.89 -4.05 3.27
CA PHE A 376 19.88 -3.02 2.92
C PHE A 376 20.65 -2.54 4.16
N PRO A 377 21.99 -2.31 4.11
CA PRO A 377 22.88 -2.35 2.93
C PRO A 377 23.19 -3.75 2.39
N GLY A 378 22.94 -4.78 3.20
CA GLY A 378 22.89 -6.17 2.78
C GLY A 378 21.76 -6.89 3.52
N ILE A 379 21.49 -8.13 3.15
CA ILE A 379 20.46 -8.96 3.80
C ILE A 379 20.86 -9.17 5.26
N CYS A 380 19.97 -8.80 6.19
CA CYS A 380 20.18 -8.98 7.62
C CYS A 380 20.29 -10.48 7.95
N PRO A 381 21.31 -10.91 8.73
CA PRO A 381 21.48 -12.32 9.08
C PRO A 381 20.29 -12.87 9.87
N HIS A 382 19.59 -12.02 10.63
CA HIS A 382 18.38 -12.41 11.38
C HIS A 382 17.11 -12.41 10.52
N PHE A 383 17.14 -11.92 9.29
CA PHE A 383 15.99 -12.00 8.38
C PHE A 383 16.00 -13.36 7.68
N VAL A 384 15.38 -14.34 8.33
CA VAL A 384 15.30 -15.71 7.87
C VAL A 384 14.15 -15.84 6.88
N VAL A 385 14.49 -16.11 5.64
CA VAL A 385 13.55 -16.44 4.56
C VAL A 385 14.15 -17.55 3.71
N ASP A 386 13.33 -18.56 3.43
CA ASP A 386 13.67 -19.68 2.55
C ASP A 386 12.76 -19.64 1.32
N PRO A 387 13.28 -19.17 0.16
CA PRO A 387 12.52 -19.11 -1.08
C PRO A 387 12.01 -20.48 -1.56
N MET A 388 12.65 -21.60 -1.19
CA MET A 388 12.19 -22.94 -1.60
C MET A 388 10.90 -23.37 -0.92
N ARG A 389 10.60 -22.83 0.28
CA ARG A 389 9.29 -23.05 0.91
C ARG A 389 8.14 -22.46 0.09
N LEU A 390 8.36 -21.30 -0.55
CA LEU A 390 7.38 -20.73 -1.49
C LEU A 390 7.19 -21.66 -2.69
N ILE A 391 8.27 -22.17 -3.30
CA ILE A 391 8.18 -23.12 -4.42
C ILE A 391 7.36 -24.36 -4.01
N GLY A 392 7.65 -24.94 -2.85
CA GLY A 392 6.87 -26.06 -2.32
C GLY A 392 5.39 -25.73 -2.14
N LEU A 393 5.05 -24.53 -1.65
CA LEU A 393 3.68 -24.06 -1.57
C LEU A 393 3.02 -23.93 -2.95
N LEU A 394 3.72 -23.34 -3.93
CA LEU A 394 3.19 -23.15 -5.28
C LEU A 394 2.91 -24.48 -5.98
N HIS A 395 3.78 -25.49 -5.80
CA HIS A 395 3.51 -26.85 -6.29
C HIS A 395 2.28 -27.47 -5.62
N LYS A 396 2.11 -27.32 -4.30
CA LYS A 396 0.91 -27.79 -3.60
C LYS A 396 -0.36 -27.11 -4.11
N VAL A 397 -0.31 -25.80 -4.37
CA VAL A 397 -1.42 -25.05 -4.97
C VAL A 397 -1.72 -25.58 -6.38
N ARG A 398 -0.70 -25.79 -7.21
CA ARG A 398 -0.86 -26.33 -8.57
C ARG A 398 -1.43 -27.76 -8.57
N ALA A 399 -1.18 -28.55 -7.53
CA ALA A 399 -1.69 -29.91 -7.39
C ALA A 399 -3.17 -29.98 -6.98
N VAL A 400 -3.80 -28.86 -6.59
CA VAL A 400 -5.24 -28.83 -6.28
C VAL A 400 -6.06 -29.16 -7.53
N LYS A 401 -7.02 -30.08 -7.40
CA LYS A 401 -7.89 -30.51 -8.50
C LYS A 401 -8.58 -29.31 -9.15
N GLY A 402 -8.50 -29.23 -10.48
CA GLY A 402 -9.06 -28.13 -11.28
C GLY A 402 -8.07 -27.00 -11.58
N ILE A 403 -6.90 -26.98 -10.94
CA ILE A 403 -5.85 -25.99 -11.21
C ILE A 403 -4.87 -26.56 -12.23
N LYS A 404 -4.69 -25.84 -13.33
CA LYS A 404 -3.78 -26.17 -14.45
C LYS A 404 -2.49 -25.36 -14.37
N HIS A 405 -2.63 -24.08 -14.04
CA HIS A 405 -1.52 -23.12 -14.01
C HIS A 405 -1.54 -22.30 -12.73
N VAL A 406 -0.35 -22.08 -12.19
CA VAL A 406 -0.09 -21.14 -11.08
C VAL A 406 1.03 -20.23 -11.54
N ARG A 407 0.86 -18.92 -11.35
CA ARG A 407 1.86 -17.92 -11.72
C ARG A 407 2.31 -17.12 -10.51
N VAL A 408 3.50 -16.53 -10.64
CA VAL A 408 3.98 -15.45 -9.77
C VAL A 408 4.07 -14.19 -10.64
N ALA A 409 3.04 -13.36 -10.55
CA ALA A 409 2.96 -12.07 -11.24
C ALA A 409 3.33 -10.89 -10.31
N SER A 410 3.27 -11.11 -9.00
CA SER A 410 3.82 -10.21 -8.00
C SER A 410 5.33 -10.03 -8.18
N GLY A 411 5.82 -8.82 -7.91
CA GLY A 411 7.26 -8.54 -7.96
C GLY A 411 8.04 -9.40 -6.95
N ILE A 412 9.28 -9.76 -7.31
CA ILE A 412 10.21 -10.44 -6.41
C ILE A 412 11.41 -9.57 -6.10
N ARG A 413 12.11 -9.89 -5.00
CA ARG A 413 13.41 -9.31 -4.67
C ARG A 413 14.51 -10.19 -5.24
N HIS A 414 15.26 -9.67 -6.22
CA HIS A 414 16.29 -10.42 -6.94
C HIS A 414 17.48 -10.80 -6.03
N ASP A 415 17.84 -9.95 -5.07
CA ASP A 415 18.82 -10.24 -4.04
C ASP A 415 18.40 -11.42 -3.13
N LEU A 416 17.12 -11.52 -2.78
CA LEU A 416 16.59 -12.70 -2.07
C LEU A 416 16.56 -13.94 -2.97
N ALA A 417 16.22 -13.80 -4.25
CA ALA A 417 16.19 -14.90 -5.19
C ALA A 417 17.58 -15.53 -5.39
N LEU A 418 18.64 -14.72 -5.34
CA LEU A 418 20.03 -15.17 -5.46
C LEU A 418 20.56 -15.97 -4.25
N LYS A 419 19.80 -16.05 -3.14
CA LYS A 419 20.18 -16.91 -2.00
C LYS A 419 20.14 -18.40 -2.36
N ASP A 420 19.30 -18.79 -3.31
CA ASP A 420 19.18 -20.18 -3.74
C ASP A 420 18.87 -20.26 -5.24
N VAL A 421 19.81 -20.78 -6.03
CA VAL A 421 19.66 -20.93 -7.48
C VAL A 421 18.50 -21.88 -7.84
N ARG A 422 18.18 -22.85 -6.98
CA ARG A 422 17.05 -23.78 -7.20
C ARG A 422 15.73 -23.03 -7.24
N TYR A 423 15.59 -21.93 -6.50
CA TYR A 423 14.41 -21.09 -6.55
C TYR A 423 14.23 -20.45 -7.93
N ILE A 424 15.28 -19.86 -8.50
CA ILE A 424 15.22 -19.21 -9.82
C ILE A 424 14.89 -20.26 -10.90
N ARG A 425 15.54 -21.42 -10.85
CA ARG A 425 15.26 -22.55 -11.74
C ARG A 425 13.79 -22.95 -11.71
N ALA A 426 13.23 -23.20 -10.52
CA ALA A 426 11.82 -23.59 -10.36
C ALA A 426 10.87 -22.47 -10.82
N LEU A 427 11.18 -21.22 -10.46
CA LEU A 427 10.40 -20.05 -10.86
C LEU A 427 10.27 -19.94 -12.40
N VAL A 428 11.40 -20.02 -13.13
CA VAL A 428 11.46 -19.97 -14.60
C VAL A 428 10.70 -21.14 -15.25
N ARG A 429 10.95 -22.35 -14.75
CA ARG A 429 10.38 -23.59 -15.31
C ARG A 429 8.89 -23.72 -15.07
N ASP A 430 8.36 -23.27 -13.94
CA ASP A 430 6.98 -23.57 -13.57
C ASP A 430 6.08 -22.35 -13.45
N PHE A 431 6.58 -21.22 -12.95
CA PHE A 431 5.72 -20.17 -12.40
C PHE A 431 5.79 -18.82 -13.14
N VAL A 432 6.77 -18.63 -14.03
CA VAL A 432 6.82 -17.46 -14.94
C VAL A 432 6.02 -17.75 -16.21
N GLY A 433 5.06 -16.87 -16.51
CA GLY A 433 4.17 -16.99 -17.68
C GLY A 433 4.72 -16.42 -18.98
N GLY A 434 5.82 -15.67 -18.90
CA GLY A 434 6.47 -15.03 -20.05
C GLY A 434 7.29 -13.82 -19.61
N GLN A 435 6.72 -12.98 -18.74
CA GLN A 435 7.40 -11.82 -18.19
C GLN A 435 7.58 -11.95 -16.68
N LEU A 436 8.78 -11.64 -16.19
CA LEU A 436 9.10 -11.51 -14.77
C LEU A 436 9.28 -10.04 -14.42
N LYS A 437 8.41 -9.56 -13.54
CA LYS A 437 8.40 -8.18 -13.04
C LYS A 437 9.47 -8.00 -11.96
N LEU A 438 10.44 -7.12 -12.20
CA LEU A 438 11.52 -6.83 -11.26
C LEU A 438 11.72 -5.33 -11.13
N ALA A 439 12.04 -4.87 -9.92
CA ALA A 439 12.21 -3.46 -9.63
C ALA A 439 13.65 -3.17 -9.17
N PRO A 440 14.63 -3.12 -10.10
CA PRO A 440 15.97 -2.63 -9.80
C PRO A 440 15.98 -1.12 -9.52
N GLU A 441 15.00 -0.39 -10.07
CA GLU A 441 14.78 1.07 -10.01
C GLU A 441 15.87 1.93 -10.64
N HIS A 442 17.15 1.56 -10.50
CA HIS A 442 18.28 2.27 -11.08
C HIS A 442 19.48 1.31 -11.24
N VAL A 443 20.58 1.80 -11.84
CA VAL A 443 21.86 1.06 -11.96
C VAL A 443 23.05 1.80 -11.38
N ALA A 444 22.83 2.98 -10.78
CA ALA A 444 23.88 3.81 -10.22
C ALA A 444 23.93 3.56 -8.71
N ASP A 445 25.03 3.00 -8.21
CA ASP A 445 25.11 2.55 -6.82
C ASP A 445 24.92 3.69 -5.80
N GLN A 446 25.31 4.91 -6.16
CA GLN A 446 25.08 6.11 -5.33
C GLN A 446 23.58 6.41 -5.16
N VAL A 447 22.81 6.33 -6.25
CA VAL A 447 21.35 6.51 -6.24
C VAL A 447 20.66 5.33 -5.55
N LEU A 448 21.09 4.09 -5.83
CA LEU A 448 20.55 2.87 -5.22
C LEU A 448 20.73 2.85 -3.69
N ARG A 449 21.83 3.41 -3.18
CA ARG A 449 22.07 3.59 -1.73
C ARG A 449 21.00 4.48 -1.09
N LEU A 450 20.66 5.60 -1.72
CA LEU A 450 19.60 6.50 -1.25
C LEU A 450 18.21 5.87 -1.36
N MET A 451 18.00 5.02 -2.37
CA MET A 451 16.80 4.19 -2.55
C MET A 451 16.70 3.02 -1.55
N ARG A 452 17.79 2.68 -0.85
CA ARG A 452 17.96 1.48 -0.01
C ARG A 452 17.76 0.18 -0.82
N LYS A 453 18.34 0.12 -2.01
CA LYS A 453 18.33 -1.03 -2.93
C LYS A 453 19.74 -1.64 -3.05
N PRO A 454 19.86 -2.94 -3.36
CA PRO A 454 21.15 -3.55 -3.63
C PRO A 454 21.82 -2.90 -4.85
N GLY A 455 23.15 -2.96 -4.92
CA GLY A 455 23.92 -2.40 -6.04
C GLY A 455 23.67 -3.14 -7.37
N SER A 456 23.99 -2.47 -8.47
CA SER A 456 23.72 -2.95 -9.84
C SER A 456 24.25 -4.36 -10.14
N LYS A 457 25.44 -4.71 -9.64
CA LYS A 457 26.05 -6.05 -9.82
C LYS A 457 25.16 -7.20 -9.33
N VAL A 458 24.35 -6.97 -8.30
CA VAL A 458 23.42 -7.99 -7.77
C VAL A 458 22.29 -8.25 -8.77
N PHE A 459 21.81 -7.18 -9.43
CA PHE A 459 20.80 -7.31 -10.47
C PHE A 459 21.36 -7.99 -11.73
N GLU A 460 22.59 -7.64 -12.14
CA GLU A 460 23.25 -8.28 -13.29
C GLU A 460 23.40 -9.78 -13.12
N ARG A 461 23.92 -10.21 -11.96
CA ARG A 461 24.03 -11.63 -11.63
C ARG A 461 22.68 -12.36 -11.68
N PHE A 462 21.60 -11.67 -11.29
CA PHE A 462 20.25 -12.23 -11.40
C PHE A 462 19.84 -12.41 -12.87
N LEU A 463 20.11 -11.41 -13.74
CA LEU A 463 19.79 -11.49 -15.16
C LEU A 463 20.53 -12.64 -15.83
N ASP A 464 21.85 -12.76 -15.60
CA ASP A 464 22.67 -13.84 -16.17
C ASP A 464 22.10 -15.23 -15.80
N LEU A 465 21.71 -15.39 -14.54
CA LEU A 465 21.15 -16.66 -14.06
C LEU A 465 19.74 -16.91 -14.61
N PHE A 466 18.92 -15.87 -14.70
CA PHE A 466 17.58 -15.98 -15.28
C PHE A 466 17.66 -16.39 -16.76
N GLU A 467 18.49 -15.73 -17.56
CA GLU A 467 18.71 -16.04 -18.97
C GLU A 467 19.24 -17.46 -19.16
N LYS A 468 20.22 -17.87 -18.34
CA LYS A 468 20.75 -19.23 -18.34
C LYS A 468 19.66 -20.28 -18.07
N GLU A 469 18.83 -20.07 -17.05
CA GLU A 469 17.77 -21.03 -16.70
C GLU A 469 16.62 -21.01 -17.73
N CYS A 470 16.35 -19.87 -18.38
CA CYS A 470 15.40 -19.77 -19.49
C CYS A 470 15.88 -20.57 -20.71
N ALA A 471 17.14 -20.41 -21.10
CA ALA A 471 17.76 -21.18 -22.18
C ALA A 471 17.74 -22.69 -21.87
N ALA A 472 18.13 -23.08 -20.65
CA ALA A 472 18.10 -24.47 -20.21
C ALA A 472 16.68 -25.07 -20.16
N ALA A 473 15.65 -24.24 -19.98
CA ALA A 473 14.26 -24.66 -20.00
C ALA A 473 13.64 -24.60 -21.41
N GLY A 474 14.37 -24.15 -22.44
CA GLY A 474 13.84 -23.94 -23.78
C GLY A 474 12.74 -22.88 -23.86
N LYS A 475 12.76 -21.89 -22.96
CA LYS A 475 11.70 -20.88 -22.86
C LYS A 475 12.19 -19.49 -23.25
N GLN A 476 11.38 -18.79 -24.03
CA GLN A 476 11.53 -17.36 -24.25
C GLN A 476 10.75 -16.59 -23.17
N GLN A 477 11.49 -16.06 -22.20
CA GLN A 477 10.95 -15.26 -21.11
C GLN A 477 11.81 -14.02 -20.91
N PHE A 478 11.20 -12.94 -20.41
CA PHE A 478 11.83 -11.64 -20.33
C PHE A 478 11.66 -11.02 -18.95
N VAL A 479 12.69 -10.31 -18.50
CA VAL A 479 12.57 -9.43 -17.34
C VAL A 479 11.98 -8.10 -17.79
N VAL A 480 10.96 -7.63 -17.09
CA VAL A 480 10.40 -6.29 -17.26
C VAL A 480 10.86 -5.44 -16.06
N PRO A 481 11.86 -4.56 -16.25
CA PRO A 481 12.39 -3.75 -15.16
C PRO A 481 11.49 -2.53 -14.89
N TYR A 482 11.17 -2.30 -13.62
CA TYR A 482 10.68 -1.01 -13.13
C TYR A 482 11.87 -0.10 -12.84
N LEU A 483 11.86 1.07 -13.48
CA LEU A 483 12.93 2.05 -13.42
C LEU A 483 12.38 3.40 -12.98
N ILE A 484 13.16 4.11 -12.17
CA ILE A 484 12.81 5.42 -11.61
C ILE A 484 13.82 6.46 -12.09
N SER A 485 13.34 7.51 -12.76
CA SER A 485 14.16 8.68 -13.12
C SER A 485 14.01 9.80 -12.10
N ALA A 486 14.98 10.72 -12.07
CA ALA A 486 14.90 11.96 -11.27
C ALA A 486 14.67 11.75 -9.76
N PHE A 487 15.21 10.65 -9.21
CA PHE A 487 15.21 10.41 -7.77
C PHE A 487 16.06 11.47 -7.03
N PRO A 488 15.77 11.84 -5.77
CA PRO A 488 16.64 12.73 -4.99
C PRO A 488 18.06 12.15 -4.85
N GLY A 489 19.07 12.93 -5.21
CA GLY A 489 20.45 12.49 -5.33
C GLY A 489 20.85 12.00 -6.74
N CYS A 490 19.91 11.94 -7.68
CA CYS A 490 20.18 11.63 -9.08
C CYS A 490 20.66 12.88 -9.84
N THR A 491 21.61 12.70 -10.77
CA THR A 491 22.16 13.75 -11.64
C THR A 491 21.98 13.35 -13.11
N PRO A 492 22.18 14.25 -14.08
CA PRO A 492 22.16 13.88 -15.49
C PRO A 492 23.14 12.75 -15.84
N GLN A 493 24.33 12.71 -15.22
CA GLN A 493 25.33 11.66 -15.42
C GLN A 493 24.82 10.28 -14.97
N HIS A 494 24.10 10.22 -13.84
CA HIS A 494 23.45 8.99 -13.38
C HIS A 494 22.38 8.51 -14.38
N MET A 495 21.61 9.44 -14.96
CA MET A 495 20.63 9.09 -15.99
C MET A 495 21.29 8.61 -17.28
N GLN A 496 22.41 9.21 -17.70
CA GLN A 496 23.20 8.74 -18.84
C GLN A 496 23.76 7.33 -18.60
N GLN A 497 24.25 7.04 -17.39
CA GLN A 497 24.69 5.69 -17.01
C GLN A 497 23.56 4.67 -17.17
N LEU A 498 22.34 5.01 -16.72
CA LEU A 498 21.17 4.15 -16.90
C LEU A 498 20.78 3.99 -18.37
N ALA A 499 20.81 5.06 -19.17
CA ALA A 499 20.55 5.01 -20.60
C ALA A 499 21.55 4.11 -21.34
N GLN A 500 22.85 4.25 -21.06
CA GLN A 500 23.91 3.40 -21.63
C GLN A 500 23.76 1.93 -21.21
N TRP A 501 23.35 1.68 -19.97
CA TRP A 501 23.08 0.33 -19.47
C TRP A 501 21.93 -0.35 -20.23
N LEU A 502 20.85 0.39 -20.50
CA LEU A 502 19.72 -0.07 -21.31
C LEU A 502 20.13 -0.30 -22.78
N ALA A 503 20.87 0.64 -23.37
CA ALA A 503 21.32 0.58 -24.76
C ALA A 503 22.18 -0.66 -25.02
N ARG A 504 23.12 -0.99 -24.12
CA ARG A 504 23.96 -2.20 -24.22
C ARG A 504 23.16 -3.51 -24.23
N ARG A 505 21.93 -3.50 -23.72
CA ARG A 505 21.01 -4.66 -23.71
C ARG A 505 19.99 -4.63 -24.83
N GLY A 506 19.98 -3.57 -25.65
CA GLY A 506 18.91 -3.33 -26.61
C GLY A 506 17.55 -3.10 -25.95
N TRP A 507 17.50 -2.76 -24.67
CA TRP A 507 16.25 -2.59 -23.93
C TRP A 507 15.66 -1.20 -24.16
N ARG A 508 14.37 -1.16 -24.47
CA ARG A 508 13.58 0.07 -24.60
C ARG A 508 12.41 0.00 -23.62
N PRO A 509 12.63 0.32 -22.33
CA PRO A 509 11.60 0.15 -21.32
C PRO A 509 10.43 1.09 -21.58
N GLU A 510 9.22 0.53 -21.70
CA GLU A 510 7.99 1.32 -21.78
C GLU A 510 7.58 1.89 -20.41
N GLN A 511 8.09 1.31 -19.32
CA GLN A 511 7.69 1.58 -17.94
C GLN A 511 8.80 2.25 -17.13
N VAL A 512 9.18 3.46 -17.54
CA VAL A 512 10.01 4.34 -16.71
C VAL A 512 9.09 5.32 -15.98
N GLN A 513 9.18 5.36 -14.65
CA GLN A 513 8.43 6.31 -13.84
C GLN A 513 9.34 7.45 -13.40
N CYS A 514 8.96 8.69 -13.64
CA CYS A 514 9.61 9.81 -12.98
C CYS A 514 9.26 9.79 -11.49
N PHE A 515 10.28 9.93 -10.62
CA PHE A 515 10.10 9.93 -9.19
C PHE A 515 9.03 10.94 -8.77
N MET A 516 8.12 10.50 -7.92
CA MET A 516 7.09 11.34 -7.33
C MET A 516 7.24 11.30 -5.81
N PRO A 517 7.40 12.45 -5.14
CA PRO A 517 7.49 12.51 -3.68
C PRO A 517 6.16 12.07 -3.03
N LEU A 518 6.10 10.82 -2.57
CA LEU A 518 4.93 10.30 -1.87
C LEU A 518 4.95 10.75 -0.40
N PRO A 519 3.84 11.28 0.15
CA PRO A 519 3.77 11.73 1.54
C PRO A 519 4.25 10.66 2.53
N GLY A 520 4.95 11.11 3.59
CA GLY A 520 5.42 10.23 4.66
C GLY A 520 6.52 9.24 4.27
N THR A 521 7.09 9.34 3.07
CA THR A 521 8.25 8.53 2.66
C THR A 521 9.55 9.29 2.90
N THR A 522 10.62 8.57 3.26
CA THR A 522 11.96 9.17 3.44
C THR A 522 12.42 9.89 2.17
N ALA A 523 12.14 9.33 0.99
CA ALA A 523 12.49 9.96 -0.28
C ALA A 523 11.73 11.27 -0.54
N ALA A 524 10.49 11.43 -0.05
CA ALA A 524 9.81 12.72 -0.13
C ALA A 524 10.44 13.76 0.81
N ALA A 525 10.89 13.36 2.01
CA ALA A 525 11.66 14.22 2.88
C ALA A 525 13.02 14.60 2.27
N MET A 526 13.71 13.66 1.61
CA MET A 526 14.93 13.93 0.85
C MET A 526 14.69 14.98 -0.24
N TYR A 527 13.62 14.80 -1.02
CA TYR A 527 13.23 15.71 -2.10
C TYR A 527 12.97 17.12 -1.57
N TYR A 528 12.17 17.24 -0.50
CA TYR A 528 11.81 18.53 0.06
C TYR A 528 13.02 19.24 0.69
N ALA A 529 13.75 18.55 1.57
CA ALA A 529 14.83 19.13 2.37
C ALA A 529 16.17 19.24 1.61
N GLY A 530 16.34 18.56 0.47
CA GLY A 530 17.59 18.57 -0.29
C GLY A 530 18.75 17.88 0.43
N ILE A 531 18.46 16.96 1.35
CA ILE A 531 19.44 16.21 2.15
C ILE A 531 19.15 14.71 2.14
N ASP A 532 20.18 13.91 2.35
CA ASP A 532 20.03 12.48 2.62
C ASP A 532 19.61 12.22 4.09
N PRO A 533 19.33 10.96 4.49
CA PRO A 533 18.97 10.62 5.87
C PRO A 533 20.05 10.92 6.91
N ALA A 534 21.30 11.14 6.50
CA ALA A 534 22.40 11.52 7.39
C ALA A 534 22.57 13.05 7.47
N GLY A 535 21.72 13.83 6.79
CA GLY A 535 21.75 15.28 6.79
C GLY A 535 22.74 15.89 5.79
N LYS A 536 23.33 15.08 4.91
CA LYS A 536 24.26 15.56 3.87
C LYS A 536 23.48 16.12 2.68
N PRO A 537 23.87 17.27 2.12
CA PRO A 537 23.25 17.83 0.92
C PRO A 537 23.28 16.87 -0.27
N ILE A 538 22.18 16.79 -1.02
CA ILE A 538 22.06 16.01 -2.26
C ILE A 538 21.37 16.83 -3.35
N PRO A 539 21.69 16.60 -4.64
CA PRO A 539 21.01 17.26 -5.74
C PRO A 539 19.54 16.82 -5.85
N VAL A 540 18.64 17.74 -6.14
CA VAL A 540 17.21 17.44 -6.35
C VAL A 540 16.70 18.20 -7.57
N ALA A 541 16.11 17.48 -8.53
CA ALA A 541 15.38 18.10 -9.64
C ALA A 541 14.01 18.61 -9.13
N ARG A 542 13.93 19.91 -8.81
CA ARG A 542 12.72 20.52 -8.22
C ARG A 542 11.66 20.87 -9.25
N THR A 543 12.05 21.47 -10.36
CA THR A 543 11.09 21.90 -11.38
C THR A 543 10.64 20.73 -12.26
N ASP A 544 9.42 20.81 -12.81
CA ASP A 544 8.96 19.83 -13.80
C ASP A 544 9.88 19.83 -15.04
N ALA A 545 10.47 20.98 -15.40
CA ALA A 545 11.44 21.07 -16.48
C ALA A 545 12.70 20.26 -16.20
N ASP A 546 13.29 20.36 -15.02
CA ASP A 546 14.51 19.61 -14.66
C ASP A 546 14.23 18.11 -14.54
N ARG A 547 13.07 17.75 -13.98
CA ARG A 547 12.62 16.36 -13.90
C ARG A 547 12.36 15.77 -15.29
N LEU A 548 11.78 16.54 -16.20
CA LEU A 548 11.57 16.14 -17.60
C LEU A 548 12.90 15.97 -18.33
N LYS A 549 13.86 16.89 -18.16
CA LYS A 549 15.22 16.76 -18.73
C LYS A 549 15.85 15.42 -18.31
N MET A 550 15.82 15.09 -17.02
CA MET A 550 16.33 13.80 -16.53
C MET A 550 15.58 12.60 -17.10
N HIS A 551 14.26 12.70 -17.23
CA HIS A 551 13.41 11.63 -17.75
C HIS A 551 13.64 11.40 -19.26
N HIS A 552 13.83 12.46 -20.04
CA HIS A 552 14.06 12.39 -21.49
C HIS A 552 15.40 11.74 -21.86
N ILE A 553 16.42 11.82 -21.00
CA ILE A 553 17.70 11.10 -21.20
C ILE A 553 17.46 9.59 -21.42
N LEU A 554 16.43 9.00 -20.80
CA LEU A 554 16.10 7.58 -20.98
C LEU A 554 15.23 7.28 -22.19
N LEU A 555 14.37 8.22 -22.58
CA LEU A 555 13.35 8.00 -23.61
C LEU A 555 13.78 8.50 -25.00
N GLY A 556 14.88 9.26 -25.08
CA GLY A 556 15.29 10.04 -26.24
C GLY A 556 14.36 11.23 -26.49
N ASP A 557 14.82 12.22 -27.26
CA ASP A 557 13.89 13.17 -27.87
C ASP A 557 13.04 12.41 -28.87
N ARG A 558 11.80 12.09 -28.50
CA ARG A 558 10.82 11.54 -29.45
C ARG A 558 10.29 12.71 -30.29
N PRO A 559 10.60 12.83 -31.58
CA PRO A 559 9.87 13.75 -32.44
C PRO A 559 8.44 13.19 -32.58
N GLY A 560 7.44 14.01 -32.28
CA GLY A 560 6.08 13.76 -32.77
C GLY A 560 5.25 12.66 -32.09
N ARG A 561 5.12 12.67 -30.76
CA ARG A 561 3.88 12.10 -30.17
C ARG A 561 2.84 13.22 -30.11
N PRO A 562 1.71 13.14 -30.85
CA PRO A 562 0.65 14.12 -30.72
C PRO A 562 0.21 14.14 -29.26
N ARG A 563 -0.03 15.35 -28.72
CA ARG A 563 -0.80 15.50 -27.49
C ARG A 563 -2.18 14.91 -27.79
N ARG A 564 -2.41 13.64 -27.40
CA ARG A 564 -3.74 13.05 -27.31
C ARG A 564 -4.28 13.30 -25.92
#